data_AF-A0AAX0VDQ8-F1
#
_entry.id   AF-A0AAX0VDQ8-F1
#
_cell.length_a   1.000
_cell.length_b   1.000
_cell.length_c   1.000
_cell.angle_alpha   90.00
_cell.angle_beta   90.00
_cell.angle_gamma   90.00
#
_symmetry.space_group_name_H-M   'P 1'
#
loop_
_entity.id
_entity.type
_entity.pdbx_description
1 polymer ?
#
loop_
_entity_poly.entity_id
_entity_poly.type
_entity_poly.pdbx_seq_one_letter_code
_entity_poly.pdbx_strand_id
1 'polypeptide(L)'
;MSFFKRYIAMPQQYGLFPYVWLLFLLFPIAYSFPFKTLRQQVIIGLVLIFVIAYRNSYVATTYRPFWLLLQMVVSAILAVIVQALYLSIYTAWVFGSIPMRRRSFWGYYGAYMLSILVPTLFLYYYYGGQMGRDDWVGLAVYGLFCILSPFAAGSIQRYNRKNRQLMQTNQRLTEIIK
;
A
#
# COMPACT_ATOMS: atom_id res chain seq x y z
N MET A 1 14.05 10.79 -23.07
CA MET A 1 12.97 9.93 -22.50
C MET A 1 13.21 9.60 -21.00
N SER A 2 13.65 10.58 -20.18
CA SER A 2 14.31 10.30 -18.88
C SER A 2 13.69 10.94 -17.63
N PHE A 3 12.79 11.92 -17.75
CA PHE A 3 12.16 12.55 -16.57
C PHE A 3 10.98 11.72 -16.03
N PHE A 4 10.07 11.31 -16.91
CA PHE A 4 8.86 10.57 -16.54
C PHE A 4 9.16 9.24 -15.85
N LYS A 5 10.13 8.47 -16.37
CA LYS A 5 10.57 7.21 -15.74
C LYS A 5 11.24 7.42 -14.38
N ARG A 6 11.89 8.57 -14.16
CA ARG A 6 12.70 8.84 -12.96
C ARG A 6 11.89 9.48 -11.84
N TYR A 7 10.91 10.33 -12.17
CA TYR A 7 10.14 11.12 -11.21
C TYR A 7 8.66 10.72 -11.09
N ILE A 8 8.07 10.10 -12.12
CA ILE A 8 6.62 9.83 -12.15
C ILE A 8 6.33 8.32 -12.12
N ALA A 9 7.06 7.52 -12.90
CA ALA A 9 6.82 6.08 -12.98
C ALA A 9 7.25 5.34 -11.70
N MET A 10 6.42 4.38 -11.27
CA MET A 10 6.80 3.36 -10.30
C MET A 10 7.82 2.39 -10.92
N PRO A 11 8.72 1.80 -10.11
CA PRO A 11 9.72 0.87 -10.63
C PRO A 11 9.06 -0.31 -11.37
N GLN A 12 9.39 -0.49 -12.64
CA GLN A 12 8.86 -1.57 -13.50
C GLN A 12 9.07 -2.96 -12.89
N GLN A 13 10.03 -3.10 -11.97
CA GLN A 13 10.31 -4.34 -11.28
C GLN A 13 9.16 -4.88 -10.42
N TYR A 14 8.17 -4.05 -10.05
CA TYR A 14 7.01 -4.44 -9.22
C TYR A 14 5.71 -4.62 -10.04
N GLY A 15 5.79 -4.54 -11.37
CA GLY A 15 4.65 -4.80 -12.27
C GLY A 15 3.61 -3.68 -12.32
N LEU A 16 2.37 -4.02 -12.71
CA LEU A 16 1.25 -3.10 -12.86
C LEU A 16 0.47 -2.86 -11.55
N PHE A 17 0.58 -3.77 -10.57
CA PHE A 17 -0.18 -3.70 -9.32
C PHE A 17 -0.03 -2.36 -8.57
N PRO A 18 1.17 -1.76 -8.45
CA PRO A 18 1.29 -0.45 -7.79
C PRO A 18 0.51 0.68 -8.47
N TYR A 19 0.24 0.55 -9.78
CA TYR A 19 -0.57 1.52 -10.52
C TYR A 19 -2.07 1.27 -10.36
N VAL A 20 -2.49 0.00 -10.30
CA VAL A 20 -3.90 -0.37 -10.06
C VAL A 20 -4.39 0.21 -8.73
N TRP A 21 -3.55 0.17 -7.69
CA TRP A 21 -3.90 0.76 -6.40
C TRP A 21 -4.21 2.26 -6.50
N LEU A 22 -3.51 3.03 -7.33
CA LEU A 22 -3.77 4.47 -7.48
C LEU A 22 -5.20 4.81 -7.92
N LEU A 23 -5.91 3.89 -8.60
CA LEU A 23 -7.32 4.09 -8.96
C LEU A 23 -8.21 4.24 -7.72
N PHE A 24 -7.88 3.56 -6.63
CA PHE A 24 -8.66 3.63 -5.38
C PHE A 24 -8.44 4.95 -4.63
N LEU A 25 -7.48 5.80 -5.03
CA LEU A 25 -7.36 7.17 -4.52
C LEU A 25 -8.44 8.10 -5.07
N LEU A 26 -9.21 7.69 -6.07
CA LEU A 26 -10.36 8.46 -6.54
C LEU A 26 -11.42 8.61 -5.45
N PHE A 27 -11.60 7.62 -4.56
CA PHE A 27 -12.58 7.70 -3.47
C PHE A 27 -12.31 8.83 -2.46
N PRO A 28 -11.12 8.97 -1.85
CA PRO A 28 -10.86 10.05 -0.91
C PRO A 28 -10.78 11.42 -1.60
N ILE A 29 -10.38 11.45 -2.88
CA ILE A 29 -10.41 12.68 -3.69
C ILE A 29 -11.85 13.11 -3.94
N ALA A 30 -12.73 12.18 -4.32
CA ALA A 30 -14.15 12.45 -4.54
C ALA A 30 -14.83 12.92 -3.24
N TYR A 31 -14.52 12.30 -2.10
CA TYR A 31 -15.00 12.75 -0.79
C TYR A 31 -14.56 14.18 -0.44
N SER A 32 -13.38 14.58 -0.90
CA SER A 32 -12.81 15.90 -0.62
C SER A 32 -13.34 16.99 -1.57
N PHE A 33 -13.90 16.62 -2.72
CA PHE A 33 -14.47 17.56 -3.67
C PHE A 33 -15.75 18.21 -3.08
N PRO A 34 -15.99 19.53 -3.24
CA PRO A 34 -15.27 20.54 -4.04
C PRO A 34 -14.20 21.36 -3.27
N PHE A 35 -13.60 20.83 -2.20
CA PHE A 35 -12.51 21.46 -1.44
C PHE A 35 -12.83 22.81 -0.78
N LYS A 36 -14.10 23.03 -0.44
CA LYS A 36 -14.58 24.30 0.13
C LYS A 36 -14.30 24.43 1.63
N THR A 37 -14.24 23.31 2.35
CA THR A 37 -14.04 23.31 3.81
C THR A 37 -12.60 23.03 4.19
N LEU A 38 -12.15 23.57 5.33
CA LEU A 38 -10.82 23.28 5.88
C LEU A 38 -10.59 21.76 6.04
N ARG A 39 -11.63 21.02 6.46
CA ARG A 39 -11.57 19.55 6.55
C ARG A 39 -11.24 18.90 5.21
N GLN A 40 -11.89 19.32 4.12
CA GLN A 40 -11.62 18.80 2.78
C GLN A 40 -10.21 19.14 2.29
N GLN A 41 -9.71 20.33 2.61
CA GLN A 41 -8.35 20.76 2.28
C GLN A 41 -7.29 19.94 3.04
N VAL A 42 -7.54 19.63 4.31
CA VAL A 42 -6.65 18.75 5.10
C VAL A 42 -6.65 17.33 4.53
N ILE A 43 -7.81 16.78 4.17
CA ILE A 43 -7.90 15.42 3.61
C ILE A 43 -7.12 15.32 2.31
N ILE A 44 -7.28 16.27 1.37
CA ILE A 44 -6.53 16.23 0.11
C ILE A 44 -5.01 16.40 0.34
N GLY A 45 -4.61 17.24 1.31
CA GLY A 45 -3.21 17.37 1.72
C GLY A 45 -2.64 16.04 2.23
N LEU A 46 -3.39 15.33 3.08
CA LEU A 46 -3.00 14.00 3.56
C LEU A 46 -2.93 12.97 2.43
N VAL A 47 -3.85 13.00 1.47
CA VAL A 47 -3.82 12.13 0.28
C VAL A 47 -2.57 12.41 -0.56
N LEU A 48 -2.18 13.68 -0.76
CA LEU A 48 -0.96 14.02 -1.47
C LEU A 48 0.29 13.51 -0.76
N ILE A 49 0.38 13.68 0.56
CA ILE A 49 1.48 13.13 1.37
C ILE A 49 1.51 11.60 1.26
N PHE A 50 0.35 10.95 1.29
CA PHE A 50 0.23 9.51 1.14
C PHE A 50 0.77 9.02 -0.22
N VAL A 51 0.43 9.70 -1.32
CA VAL A 51 0.93 9.36 -2.66
C VAL A 51 2.45 9.49 -2.76
N ILE A 52 3.01 10.58 -2.21
CA ILE A 52 4.45 10.81 -2.18
C ILE A 52 5.14 9.71 -1.37
N ALA A 53 4.61 9.38 -0.19
CA ALA A 53 5.13 8.32 0.67
C ALA A 53 5.04 6.95 0.00
N TYR A 54 3.93 6.66 -0.67
CA TYR A 54 3.70 5.41 -1.40
C TYR A 54 4.76 5.20 -2.49
N ARG A 55 4.98 6.21 -3.33
CA ARG A 55 6.02 6.17 -4.37
C ARG A 55 7.41 6.03 -3.77
N ASN A 56 7.75 6.86 -2.79
CA ASN A 56 9.08 6.89 -2.21
C ASN A 56 9.40 5.60 -1.45
N SER A 57 8.41 4.90 -0.92
CA SER A 57 8.61 3.58 -0.32
C SER A 57 9.09 2.52 -1.32
N TYR A 58 8.73 2.64 -2.61
CA TYR A 58 9.26 1.77 -3.66
C TYR A 58 10.64 2.19 -4.20
N VAL A 59 10.89 3.50 -4.28
CA VAL A 59 12.07 4.06 -4.97
C VAL A 59 13.24 4.27 -4.01
N ALA A 60 13.00 4.84 -2.83
CA ALA A 60 14.06 5.15 -1.88
C ALA A 60 14.59 3.85 -1.25
N THR A 61 15.92 3.70 -1.18
CA THR A 61 16.59 2.57 -0.52
C THR A 61 16.96 2.92 0.91
N THR A 62 17.53 4.11 1.16
CA THR A 62 18.00 4.55 2.49
C THR A 62 16.86 4.97 3.41
N TYR A 63 15.98 5.87 2.96
CA TYR A 63 14.88 6.42 3.79
C TYR A 63 13.58 5.61 3.69
N ARG A 64 13.63 4.39 3.16
CA ARG A 64 12.46 3.53 3.01
C ARG A 64 11.68 3.29 4.31
N PRO A 65 12.33 3.00 5.45
CA PRO A 65 11.62 2.79 6.71
C PRO A 65 10.76 3.98 7.10
N PHE A 66 11.30 5.19 6.91
CA PHE A 66 10.61 6.44 7.19
C PHE A 66 9.37 6.60 6.30
N TRP A 67 9.48 6.37 4.99
CA TRP A 67 8.35 6.48 4.08
C TRP A 67 7.25 5.44 4.36
N LEU A 68 7.62 4.22 4.74
CA LEU A 68 6.67 3.18 5.14
C LEU A 68 5.92 3.57 6.42
N LEU A 69 6.63 4.06 7.43
CA LEU A 69 6.02 4.52 8.68
C LEU A 69 5.12 5.73 8.43
N LEU A 70 5.56 6.70 7.63
CA LEU A 70 4.75 7.85 7.25
C LEU A 70 3.47 7.40 6.54
N GLN A 71 3.57 6.43 5.62
CA GLN A 71 2.42 5.88 4.93
C GLN A 71 1.45 5.16 5.89
N MET A 72 1.96 4.40 6.87
CA MET A 72 1.15 3.77 7.92
C MET A 72 0.39 4.82 8.74
N VAL A 73 1.09 5.84 9.22
CA VAL A 73 0.50 6.92 10.04
C VAL A 73 -0.57 7.68 9.26
N VAL A 74 -0.27 8.11 8.03
CA VAL A 74 -1.23 8.84 7.20
C VAL A 74 -2.44 7.97 6.84
N SER A 75 -2.24 6.68 6.55
CA SER A 75 -3.35 5.74 6.30
C SER A 75 -4.25 5.57 7.53
N ALA A 76 -3.68 5.52 8.72
CA ALA A 76 -4.43 5.40 9.97
C ALA A 76 -5.25 6.67 10.25
N ILE A 77 -4.68 7.86 10.00
CA ILE A 77 -5.39 9.14 10.13
C ILE A 77 -6.56 9.21 9.13
N LEU A 78 -6.31 8.86 7.86
CA LEU A 78 -7.35 8.85 6.83
C LEU A 78 -8.43 7.81 7.12
N ALA A 79 -8.07 6.65 7.69
CA ALA A 79 -9.03 5.65 8.14
C ALA A 79 -9.98 6.20 9.22
N VAL A 80 -9.49 7.04 10.14
CA VAL A 80 -10.35 7.65 11.16
C VAL A 80 -11.22 8.77 10.59
N ILE A 81 -10.66 9.65 9.74
CA ILE A 81 -11.37 10.86 9.28
C ILE A 81 -12.42 10.56 8.21
N VAL A 82 -12.13 9.63 7.30
CA VAL A 82 -12.95 9.34 6.11
C VAL A 82 -13.25 7.84 5.95
N GLN A 83 -13.03 7.02 6.98
CA GLN A 83 -13.29 5.57 6.97
C GLN A 83 -12.52 4.81 5.86
N ALA A 84 -11.40 5.37 5.40
CA ALA A 84 -10.59 4.81 4.31
C ALA A 84 -9.60 3.73 4.78
N LEU A 85 -10.08 2.73 5.53
CA LEU A 85 -9.26 1.59 6.03
C LEU A 85 -8.56 0.82 4.90
N TYR A 86 -9.16 0.77 3.70
CA TYR A 86 -8.57 0.11 2.54
C TYR A 86 -7.22 0.73 2.09
N LEU A 87 -6.91 1.98 2.47
CA LEU A 87 -5.61 2.60 2.16
C LEU A 87 -4.45 1.84 2.80
N SER A 88 -4.68 1.14 3.91
CA SER A 88 -3.69 0.28 4.53
C SER A 88 -3.24 -0.87 3.61
N ILE A 89 -4.06 -1.30 2.64
CA ILE A 89 -3.68 -2.33 1.66
C ILE A 89 -2.46 -1.90 0.83
N TYR A 90 -2.35 -0.60 0.53
CA TYR A 90 -1.22 -0.07 -0.26
C TYR A 90 0.09 -0.30 0.48
N THR A 91 0.11 -0.05 1.78
CA THR A 91 1.29 -0.22 2.62
C THR A 91 1.70 -1.71 2.67
N ALA A 92 0.71 -2.60 2.84
CA ALA A 92 0.94 -4.04 2.78
C ALA A 92 1.56 -4.50 1.47
N TRP A 93 1.09 -3.98 0.34
CA TRP A 93 1.67 -4.29 -0.96
C TRP A 93 3.12 -3.83 -1.09
N VAL A 94 3.44 -2.65 -0.55
CA VAL A 94 4.79 -2.12 -0.63
C VAL A 94 5.76 -3.02 0.12
N PHE A 95 5.60 -3.18 1.44
CA PHE A 95 6.57 -3.99 2.20
C PHE A 95 6.48 -5.48 1.83
N GLY A 96 5.31 -6.00 1.46
CA GLY A 96 5.16 -7.38 0.98
C GLY A 96 5.94 -7.65 -0.32
N SER A 97 6.02 -6.69 -1.23
CA SER A 97 6.74 -6.82 -2.49
C SER A 97 8.26 -6.60 -2.38
N ILE A 98 8.74 -6.01 -1.29
CA ILE A 98 10.16 -5.70 -1.13
C ILE A 98 10.91 -6.92 -0.54
N PRO A 99 12.01 -7.38 -1.17
CA PRO A 99 12.83 -8.41 -0.56
C PRO A 99 13.52 -7.87 0.69
N MET A 100 13.19 -8.44 1.85
CA MET A 100 13.78 -8.06 3.12
C MET A 100 14.08 -9.27 4.01
N ARG A 101 14.93 -9.08 5.03
CA ARG A 101 15.21 -10.13 6.02
C ARG A 101 13.94 -10.47 6.79
N ARG A 102 13.77 -11.76 7.14
CA ARG A 102 12.57 -12.27 7.84
C ARG A 102 12.25 -11.49 9.12
N ARG A 103 13.26 -11.12 9.92
CA ARG A 103 13.08 -10.31 11.14
C ARG A 103 12.50 -8.93 10.84
N SER A 104 13.02 -8.23 9.83
CA SER A 104 12.53 -6.91 9.43
C SER A 104 11.09 -6.98 8.93
N PHE A 105 10.74 -8.01 8.16
CA PHE A 105 9.38 -8.23 7.68
C PHE A 105 8.37 -8.33 8.83
N TRP A 106 8.66 -9.16 9.84
CA TRP A 106 7.78 -9.29 10.99
C TRP A 106 7.68 -8.01 11.83
N GLY A 107 8.76 -7.23 11.90
CA GLY A 107 8.73 -5.90 12.54
C GLY A 107 7.77 -4.95 11.82
N TYR A 108 7.88 -4.83 10.49
CA TYR A 108 6.95 -4.01 9.70
C TYR A 108 5.53 -4.55 9.71
N TYR A 109 5.36 -5.87 9.68
CA TYR A 109 4.04 -6.49 9.77
C TYR A 109 3.38 -6.19 11.11
N GLY A 110 4.11 -6.25 12.23
CA GLY A 110 3.60 -5.86 13.54
C GLY A 110 3.19 -4.38 13.59
N ALA A 111 4.04 -3.47 13.13
CA ALA A 111 3.72 -2.05 13.05
C ALA A 111 2.50 -1.78 12.14
N TYR A 112 2.42 -2.50 11.02
CA TYR A 112 1.31 -2.45 10.09
C TYR A 112 -0.01 -2.91 10.73
N MET A 113 0.00 -4.04 11.44
CA MET A 113 -1.16 -4.55 12.16
C MET A 113 -1.64 -3.54 13.21
N LEU A 114 -0.72 -2.92 13.97
CA LEU A 114 -1.07 -1.84 14.90
C LEU A 114 -1.71 -0.65 14.18
N SER A 115 -1.19 -0.25 13.01
CA SER A 115 -1.73 0.85 12.24
C SER A 115 -3.15 0.61 11.71
N ILE A 116 -3.60 -0.65 11.64
CA ILE A 116 -4.98 -1.01 11.30
C ILE A 116 -5.83 -1.18 12.56
N LEU A 117 -5.30 -1.87 13.58
CA LEU A 117 -6.03 -2.15 14.82
C LEU A 117 -6.45 -0.86 15.52
N VAL A 118 -5.58 0.14 15.61
CA VAL A 118 -5.88 1.40 16.31
C VAL A 118 -7.08 2.15 15.70
N PRO A 119 -7.11 2.45 14.39
CA PRO A 119 -8.30 3.03 13.75
C PRO A 119 -9.54 2.14 13.84
N THR A 120 -9.37 0.82 13.72
CA THR A 120 -10.50 -0.13 13.74
C THR A 120 -11.18 -0.14 15.12
N LEU A 121 -10.40 -0.19 16.20
CA LEU A 121 -10.91 -0.13 17.57
C LEU A 121 -11.56 1.22 17.87
N PHE A 122 -10.96 2.31 17.38
CA PHE A 122 -11.53 3.65 17.51
C PHE A 122 -12.90 3.76 16.82
N LEU A 123 -13.01 3.27 15.58
CA LEU A 123 -14.26 3.25 14.83
C LEU A 123 -15.31 2.36 15.50
N TYR A 124 -14.90 1.19 16.02
CA TYR A 124 -15.80 0.32 16.78
C TYR A 124 -16.31 0.99 18.06
N TYR A 125 -15.44 1.66 18.81
CA TYR A 125 -15.87 2.33 20.05
C TYR A 125 -16.85 3.48 19.78
N TYR A 126 -16.62 4.26 18.71
CA TYR A 126 -17.43 5.44 18.42
C TYR A 126 -18.71 5.12 17.64
N TYR A 127 -18.64 4.18 16.69
CA TYR A 127 -19.74 3.87 15.76
C TYR A 127 -20.31 2.46 15.95
N GLY A 128 -19.70 1.59 16.75
CA GLY A 128 -20.05 0.16 16.84
C GLY A 128 -21.48 -0.11 17.28
N GLY A 129 -22.09 0.77 18.08
CA GLY A 129 -23.51 0.68 18.45
C GLY A 129 -24.49 0.97 17.31
N GLN A 130 -24.01 1.60 16.22
CA GLN A 130 -24.78 1.95 15.03
C GLN A 130 -24.42 1.05 13.83
N MET A 131 -23.42 0.18 13.95
CA MET A 131 -22.98 -0.70 12.87
C MET A 131 -24.00 -1.82 12.64
N GLY A 132 -24.55 -1.88 11.43
CA GLY A 132 -25.41 -2.96 10.99
C GLY A 132 -24.61 -4.24 10.70
N ARG A 133 -25.32 -5.35 10.49
CA ARG A 133 -24.71 -6.64 10.12
C ARG A 133 -23.81 -6.52 8.89
N ASP A 134 -24.17 -5.68 7.93
CA ASP A 134 -23.43 -5.49 6.69
C ASP A 134 -22.09 -4.76 6.91
N ASP A 135 -22.06 -3.78 7.82
CA ASP A 135 -20.83 -3.06 8.18
C ASP A 135 -19.81 -3.98 8.86
N TRP A 136 -20.31 -4.90 9.70
CA TRP A 136 -19.51 -5.93 10.34
C TRP A 136 -18.90 -6.91 9.35
N VAL A 137 -19.68 -7.36 8.37
CA VAL A 137 -19.20 -8.22 7.29
C VAL A 137 -18.16 -7.46 6.45
N GLY A 138 -18.42 -6.20 6.11
CA GLY A 138 -17.48 -5.35 5.39
C GLY A 138 -16.14 -5.23 6.14
N LEU A 139 -16.18 -4.89 7.42
CA LEU A 139 -14.99 -4.75 8.26
C LEU A 139 -14.20 -6.06 8.38
N ALA A 140 -14.89 -7.21 8.53
CA ALA A 140 -14.25 -8.51 8.56
C ALA A 140 -13.57 -8.86 7.23
N VAL A 141 -14.24 -8.60 6.10
CA VAL A 141 -13.69 -8.82 4.76
C VAL A 141 -12.48 -7.92 4.54
N TYR A 142 -12.58 -6.61 4.84
CA TYR A 142 -11.45 -5.69 4.72
C TYR A 142 -10.28 -6.09 5.61
N GLY A 143 -10.53 -6.50 6.86
CA GLY A 143 -9.52 -7.00 7.78
C GLY A 143 -8.79 -8.21 7.21
N LEU A 144 -9.53 -9.17 6.65
CA LEU A 144 -8.96 -10.35 6.00
C LEU A 144 -8.08 -9.97 4.81
N PHE A 145 -8.54 -9.07 3.94
CA PHE A 145 -7.75 -8.57 2.82
C PHE A 145 -6.47 -7.87 3.27
N CYS A 146 -6.52 -7.03 4.31
CA CYS A 146 -5.35 -6.38 4.87
C CYS A 146 -4.33 -7.40 5.41
N ILE A 147 -4.78 -8.43 6.14
CA ILE A 147 -3.92 -9.48 6.70
C ILE A 147 -3.25 -10.30 5.59
N LEU A 148 -3.99 -10.67 4.54
CA LEU A 148 -3.50 -11.54 3.47
C LEU A 148 -2.67 -10.79 2.41
N SER A 149 -2.94 -9.51 2.19
CA SER A 149 -2.30 -8.70 1.15
C SER A 149 -0.76 -8.67 1.17
N PRO A 150 -0.03 -8.56 2.32
CA PRO A 150 1.42 -8.57 2.29
C PRO A 150 1.99 -9.94 1.85
N PHE A 151 1.28 -11.04 2.16
CA PHE A 151 1.67 -12.38 1.74
C PHE A 151 1.42 -12.59 0.25
N ALA A 152 0.30 -12.09 -0.26
CA ALA A 152 -0.02 -12.10 -1.69
C ALA A 152 0.99 -11.28 -2.51
N ALA A 153 1.33 -10.07 -2.04
CA ALA A 153 2.36 -9.25 -2.68
C ALA A 153 3.72 -9.97 -2.70
N GLY A 154 4.09 -10.61 -1.59
CA GLY A 154 5.34 -11.38 -1.49
C GLY A 154 5.36 -12.63 -2.35
N SER A 155 4.25 -13.36 -2.50
CA SER A 155 4.18 -14.54 -3.38
C SER A 155 4.33 -14.16 -4.85
N ILE A 156 3.63 -13.12 -5.30
CA ILE A 156 3.70 -12.59 -6.67
C ILE A 156 5.13 -12.11 -6.98
N GLN A 157 5.78 -11.39 -6.06
CA GLN A 157 7.14 -10.92 -6.33
C GLN A 157 8.16 -12.07 -6.40
N ARG A 158 8.01 -13.10 -5.55
CA ARG A 158 8.84 -14.30 -5.62
C ARG A 158 8.66 -15.02 -6.95
N TYR A 159 7.42 -15.15 -7.42
CA TYR A 159 7.11 -15.72 -8.72
C TYR A 159 7.76 -14.92 -9.86
N ASN A 160 7.57 -13.60 -9.89
CA ASN A 160 8.16 -12.72 -10.91
C ASN A 160 9.69 -12.79 -10.93
N ARG A 161 10.34 -12.87 -9.75
CA ARG A 161 11.80 -13.00 -9.65
C ARG A 161 12.29 -14.33 -10.22
N LYS A 162 11.63 -15.44 -9.89
CA LYS A 162 11.95 -16.76 -10.44
C LYS A 162 11.79 -16.76 -11.96
N ASN A 163 10.70 -16.20 -12.47
CA ASN A 163 10.42 -16.18 -13.90
C ASN A 163 11.46 -15.36 -14.68
N ARG A 164 11.90 -14.22 -14.13
CA ARG A 164 13.01 -13.43 -14.70
C ARG A 164 14.34 -14.20 -14.73
N GLN A 165 14.64 -14.94 -13.67
CA GLN A 165 15.85 -15.78 -13.64
C GLN A 165 15.79 -16.89 -14.70
N LEU A 166 14.64 -17.55 -14.84
CA LEU A 166 14.43 -18.57 -15.89
C LEU A 166 14.60 -17.99 -17.29
N MET A 167 14.03 -16.82 -17.58
CA MET A 167 14.19 -16.15 -18.87
C MET A 167 15.65 -15.80 -19.16
N GLN A 168 16.38 -15.27 -18.16
CA GLN A 168 17.81 -14.96 -18.31
C GLN A 168 18.65 -16.22 -18.56
N THR A 169 18.37 -17.31 -17.85
CA THR A 169 19.04 -18.60 -18.08
C THR A 169 18.75 -19.14 -19.48
N ASN A 170 17.49 -19.10 -19.93
CA ASN A 170 17.12 -19.54 -21.28
C ASN A 170 17.78 -18.69 -22.37
N GLN A 171 17.88 -17.37 -22.18
CA GLN A 171 18.60 -16.49 -23.11
C GLN A 171 20.08 -16.87 -23.22
N ARG A 172 20.76 -17.07 -22.09
CA ARG A 172 22.16 -17.52 -22.07
C ARG A 172 22.36 -18.87 -22.75
N LEU A 173 21.46 -19.83 -22.53
CA LEU A 173 21.50 -21.13 -23.20
C LEU A 173 21.30 -20.98 -24.72
N THR A 174 20.38 -20.12 -25.15
CA THR A 174 20.13 -19.84 -26.57
C THR A 174 21.34 -19.19 -27.24
N GLU A 175 22.06 -18.32 -26.54
CA GLU A 175 23.30 -17.69 -27.01
C GLU A 175 24.47 -18.67 -27.10
N ILE A 176 24.52 -19.72 -26.28
CA ILE A 176 25.58 -20.76 -26.34
C ILE A 176 25.32 -21.75 -27.47
N ILE A 177 24.06 -22.02 -27.81
CA ILE A 177 23.68 -22.98 -28.86
C ILE A 177 23.80 -22.37 -30.26
N LYS A 178 23.74 -21.04 -30.38
CA LYS A 178 23.93 -20.30 -31.64
C LYS A 178 25.40 -20.08 -31.96
#